data_AF-A0A3A4NU22-F1
#
_entry.id   AF-A0A3A4NU22-F1
#
_cell.length_a   1.000
_cell.length_b   1.000
_cell.length_c   1.000
_cell.angle_alpha   90.00
_cell.angle_beta   90.00
_cell.angle_gamma   90.00
#
_symmetry.space_group_name_H-M   'P 1'
#
loop_
_entity.id
_entity.type
_entity.pdbx_description
1 polymer ?
#
loop_
_entity_poly.entity_id
_entity_poly.type
_entity_poly.pdbx_seq_one_letter_code
_entity_poly.pdbx_strand_id
1 'polypeptide(L)'
;MTARHRLAKIYSGKQLLEELRKRKEKEEWLFAIAVARAGLEREGHWNISAEKEIAKALTEFQIAPEELEEYLKKNRRRILRFLDRSPSL
;
A
#
# COMPACT_ATOMS: atom_id res chain seq x y z
N MET A 1 9.19 5.73 -30.02
CA MET A 1 8.49 4.45 -29.81
C MET A 1 8.18 4.26 -28.33
N THR A 2 7.01 4.72 -27.90
CA THR A 2 6.56 4.77 -26.50
C THR A 2 6.25 3.38 -25.95
N ALA A 3 6.75 3.07 -24.74
CA ALA A 3 6.63 1.80 -24.03
C ALA A 3 5.18 1.25 -23.85
N ARG A 4 4.16 2.05 -24.17
CA ARG A 4 2.75 1.66 -24.15
C ARG A 4 2.39 0.55 -25.15
N HIS A 5 3.16 0.36 -26.23
CA HIS A 5 2.85 -0.65 -27.25
C HIS A 5 3.32 -2.08 -26.93
N ARG A 6 4.15 -2.30 -25.89
CA ARG A 6 4.66 -3.66 -25.58
C ARG A 6 3.76 -4.50 -24.69
N LEU A 7 2.85 -3.90 -23.92
CA LEU A 7 1.95 -4.64 -23.02
C LEU A 7 0.78 -5.31 -23.75
N ALA A 8 0.40 -4.80 -24.93
CA ALA A 8 -0.77 -5.29 -25.68
C ALA A 8 -0.54 -6.62 -26.43
N LYS A 9 0.68 -7.17 -26.45
CA LYS A 9 1.01 -8.35 -27.26
C LYS A 9 0.86 -9.71 -26.53
N ILE A 10 0.56 -9.72 -25.23
CA ILE A 10 0.64 -10.95 -24.41
C ILE A 10 -0.64 -11.25 -23.58
N TYR A 11 -1.52 -10.27 -23.35
CA TYR A 11 -2.70 -10.46 -22.50
C TYR A 11 -4.01 -10.24 -23.27
N SER A 12 -4.97 -11.14 -23.09
CA SER A 12 -6.36 -10.87 -23.47
C SER A 12 -6.89 -9.67 -22.67
N GLY A 13 -7.78 -8.85 -23.25
CA GLY A 13 -8.30 -7.65 -22.57
C GLY A 13 -8.86 -7.91 -21.17
N LYS A 14 -9.45 -9.10 -20.93
CA LYS A 14 -9.92 -9.53 -19.60
C LYS A 14 -8.78 -9.72 -18.59
N GLN A 15 -7.68 -10.35 -18.99
CA GLN A 15 -6.53 -10.54 -18.11
C GLN A 15 -5.85 -9.21 -17.77
N LEU A 16 -5.79 -8.28 -18.73
CA LEU A 16 -5.26 -6.94 -18.47
C LEU A 16 -6.11 -6.19 -17.43
N LEU A 17 -7.44 -6.28 -17.53
CA LEU A 17 -8.34 -5.65 -16.56
C LEU A 17 -8.21 -6.25 -15.15
N GLU A 18 -8.11 -7.58 -15.04
CA GLU A 18 -7.87 -8.26 -13.76
C GLU A 18 -6.53 -7.86 -13.14
N GLU A 19 -5.46 -7.77 -13.94
CA GLU A 19 -4.15 -7.33 -13.45
C GLU A 19 -4.16 -5.86 -13.00
N LEU A 20 -4.87 -4.97 -13.71
CA LEU A 20 -5.04 -3.58 -13.29
C LEU A 20 -5.86 -3.48 -12.00
N ARG A 21 -6.91 -4.30 -11.85
CA ARG A 21 -7.71 -4.37 -10.63
C ARG A 21 -6.86 -4.81 -9.44
N LYS A 22 -6.10 -5.90 -9.55
CA LYS A 22 -5.20 -6.38 -8.49
C LYS A 22 -4.17 -5.32 -8.09
N ARG A 23 -3.62 -4.59 -9.07
CA ARG A 23 -2.69 -3.48 -8.78
C ARG A 23 -3.36 -2.37 -7.99
N LYS A 24 -4.58 -1.99 -8.36
CA LYS A 24 -5.35 -0.98 -7.63
C LYS A 24 -5.66 -1.44 -6.20
N GLU A 25 -6.12 -2.68 -6.03
CA GLU A 25 -6.35 -3.27 -4.71
C GLU A 25 -5.06 -3.28 -3.87
N LYS A 26 -3.92 -3.67 -4.45
CA LYS A 26 -2.62 -3.63 -3.77
C LYS A 26 -2.21 -2.22 -3.35
N GLU A 27 -2.41 -1.21 -4.20
CA GLU A 27 -2.12 0.19 -3.84
C GLU A 27 -3.01 0.72 -2.71
N GLU A 28 -4.28 0.31 -2.68
CA GLU A 28 -5.22 0.66 -1.61
C GLU A 28 -4.81 0.00 -0.28
N TRP A 29 -4.42 -1.27 -0.30
CA TRP A 29 -3.90 -1.96 0.89
C TRP A 29 -2.56 -1.40 1.37
N LEU A 30 -1.66 -1.09 0.45
CA LEU A 30 -0.41 -0.37 0.76
C LEU A 30 -0.69 0.95 1.47
N PHE A 31 -1.67 1.72 1.00
CA PHE A 31 -2.07 2.96 1.63
C PHE A 31 -2.63 2.72 3.04
N ALA A 32 -3.56 1.78 3.20
CA ALA A 32 -4.18 1.47 4.48
C ALA A 32 -3.16 1.01 5.53
N ILE A 33 -2.27 0.09 5.17
CA ILE A 33 -1.20 -0.42 6.04
C ILE A 33 -0.23 0.71 6.41
N ALA A 34 0.15 1.57 5.44
CA ALA A 34 1.03 2.70 5.69
C ALA A 34 0.40 3.73 6.64
N VAL A 35 -0.90 4.00 6.52
CA VAL A 35 -1.65 4.86 7.44
C VAL A 35 -1.70 4.24 8.83
N ALA A 36 -2.04 2.95 8.94
CA ALA A 36 -2.12 2.26 10.22
C ALA A 36 -0.77 2.29 10.96
N ARG A 37 0.31 1.93 10.27
CA ARG A 37 1.67 2.01 10.83
C ARG A 37 2.03 3.43 11.28
N ALA A 38 1.85 4.42 10.40
CA ALA A 38 2.19 5.80 10.72
C ALA A 38 1.34 6.38 11.87
N GLY A 39 0.07 5.97 11.98
CA GLY A 39 -0.82 6.32 13.08
C GLY A 39 -0.32 5.73 14.41
N LEU A 40 -0.05 4.42 14.44
CA LEU A 40 0.47 3.72 15.61
C LEU A 40 1.83 4.28 16.07
N GLU A 41 2.74 4.60 15.15
CA GLU A 41 4.00 5.27 15.46
C GLU A 41 3.78 6.67 16.04
N ARG A 42 2.85 7.46 15.46
CA ARG A 42 2.54 8.83 15.91
C ARG A 42 1.92 8.86 17.30
N GLU A 43 1.06 7.89 17.62
CA GLU A 43 0.34 7.80 18.90
C GLU A 43 1.19 7.13 19.99
N GLY A 44 2.37 6.61 19.66
CA GLY A 44 3.24 5.89 20.60
C GLY A 44 2.73 4.49 20.94
N HIS A 45 1.87 3.92 20.09
CA HIS A 45 1.31 2.56 20.22
C HIS A 45 2.06 1.52 19.39
N TRP A 46 3.18 1.89 18.77
CA TRP A 46 4.03 0.95 18.05
C TRP A 46 4.73 -0.02 19.01
N ASN A 47 4.26 -1.27 19.03
CA ASN A 47 4.77 -2.35 19.86
C ASN A 47 4.92 -3.66 19.06
N ILE A 48 5.42 -4.72 19.70
CA ILE A 48 5.65 -6.03 19.05
C ILE A 48 4.35 -6.64 18.48
N SER A 49 3.20 -6.39 19.11
CA SER A 49 1.91 -6.88 18.61
C SER A 49 1.53 -6.16 17.32
N ALA A 50 1.62 -4.84 17.31
CA ALA A 50 1.38 -4.01 16.13
C ALA A 50 2.30 -4.40 14.96
N GLU A 51 3.59 -4.64 15.23
CA GLU A 51 4.54 -5.08 14.22
C GLU A 51 4.13 -6.43 13.59
N LYS A 52 3.69 -7.39 14.40
CA LYS A 52 3.20 -8.69 13.91
C LYS A 52 1.93 -8.56 13.09
N GLU A 53 1.00 -7.70 13.49
CA GLU A 53 -0.23 -7.45 12.75
C GLU A 53 0.04 -6.83 11.38
N ILE A 54 0.94 -5.84 11.32
CA ILE A 54 1.39 -5.24 10.05
C ILE A 54 2.09 -6.29 9.18
N ALA A 55 3.00 -7.10 9.74
CA ALA A 55 3.68 -8.16 8.99
C ALA A 55 2.69 -9.22 8.44
N LYS A 56 1.66 -9.57 9.21
CA LYS A 56 0.59 -10.48 8.76
C LYS A 56 -0.19 -9.86 7.60
N ALA A 57 -0.59 -8.59 7.71
CA ALA A 57 -1.30 -7.89 6.64
C ALA A 57 -0.45 -7.81 5.36
N LEU A 58 0.84 -7.51 5.47
CA LEU A 58 1.76 -7.51 4.33
C LEU A 58 1.81 -8.87 3.62
N THR A 59 1.83 -9.96 4.39
CA THR A 59 1.82 -11.33 3.84
C THR A 59 0.51 -11.65 3.14
N GLU A 60 -0.63 -11.32 3.76
CA GLU A 60 -1.98 -11.56 3.21
C GLU A 60 -2.19 -10.86 1.87
N PHE A 61 -1.69 -9.63 1.74
CA PHE A 61 -1.83 -8.82 0.53
C PHE A 61 -0.65 -8.92 -0.44
N GLN A 62 0.30 -9.83 -0.19
CA GLN A 62 1.49 -10.02 -1.04
C GLN A 62 2.26 -8.72 -1.30
N ILE A 63 2.44 -7.94 -0.23
CA ILE A 63 3.20 -6.70 -0.21
C ILE A 63 4.52 -6.98 0.48
N ALA A 64 5.64 -6.72 -0.19
CA ALA A 64 6.94 -6.85 0.46
C ALA A 64 7.17 -5.72 1.48
N PRO A 65 7.86 -5.96 2.61
CA PRO A 65 8.18 -4.91 3.58
C PRO A 65 8.90 -3.70 2.95
N GLU A 66 9.77 -3.93 1.98
CA GLU A 66 10.49 -2.88 1.25
C GLU A 66 9.55 -2.01 0.42
N GLU A 67 8.47 -2.58 -0.14
CA GLU A 67 7.45 -1.83 -0.86
C GLU A 67 6.70 -0.89 0.09
N LEU A 68 6.38 -1.34 1.31
CA LEU A 68 5.76 -0.50 2.33
C LEU A 68 6.69 0.65 2.75
N GLU A 69 7.98 0.37 2.98
CA GLU A 69 8.99 1.38 3.32
C GLU A 69 9.15 2.44 2.22
N GLU A 70 9.25 2.00 0.97
CA GLU A 70 9.33 2.90 -0.17
C GLU A 70 8.04 3.73 -0.32
N TYR A 71 6.89 3.11 -0.10
CA TYR A 71 5.59 3.79 -0.13
C TYR A 71 5.49 4.87 0.96
N LEU A 72 5.87 4.55 2.20
CA LEU A 72 5.89 5.49 3.33
C LEU A 72 6.78 6.71 3.01
N LYS A 73 8.00 6.47 2.49
CA LYS A 73 8.93 7.54 2.11
C LYS A 73 8.35 8.44 1.02
N LYS A 74 7.79 7.87 -0.04
CA LYS A 74 7.22 8.63 -1.18
C LYS A 74 5.94 9.37 -0.81
N ASN A 75 5.09 8.78 0.04
CA ASN A 75 3.73 9.25 0.30
C ASN A 75 3.55 9.91 1.68
N ARG A 76 4.63 10.14 2.45
CA ARG A 76 4.59 10.68 3.81
C ARG A 76 3.63 11.86 3.99
N ARG A 77 3.69 12.87 3.12
CA ARG A 77 2.81 14.06 3.20
C ARG A 77 1.33 13.70 3.01
N ARG A 78 1.01 12.76 2.13
CA ARG A 78 -0.37 12.31 1.89
C ARG A 78 -0.89 11.56 3.12
N ILE A 79 -0.08 10.68 3.68
CA ILE A 79 -0.43 9.88 4.87
C ILE A 79 -0.65 10.79 6.08
N LEU A 80 0.27 11.73 6.35
CA LEU A 80 0.11 12.69 7.45
C LEU A 80 -1.15 13.54 7.29
N ARG A 81 -1.42 14.07 6.09
CA ARG A 81 -2.66 14.82 5.82
C ARG A 81 -3.92 13.98 6.00
N PHE A 82 -3.86 12.67 5.73
CA PHE A 82 -4.99 11.77 5.99
C PHE A 82 -5.20 11.63 7.49
N LEU A 83 -4.14 11.32 8.24
CA LEU A 83 -4.18 11.21 9.70
C LEU A 83 -4.64 12.51 10.37
N ASP A 84 -4.22 13.67 9.87
CA ASP A 84 -4.64 14.98 10.41
C ASP A 84 -6.11 15.30 10.11
N ARG A 85 -6.69 14.73 9.04
CA ARG A 85 -8.09 14.92 8.65
C ARG A 85 -9.04 13.92 9.31
N SER A 86 -8.50 12.83 9.85
CA SER A 86 -9.24 11.82 10.59
C SER A 86 -8.89 12.00 12.08
N PRO A 87 -9.58 12.90 12.81
CA PRO A 87 -9.35 13.04 14.24
C PRO A 87 -9.84 11.75 14.90
N SER A 88 -8.89 10.97 15.42
CA SER A 88 -9.07 9.84 16.35
C SER A 88 -10.17 8.85 15.96
N LEU A 89 -9.77 7.71 15.37
CA LEU A 89 -10.56 6.48 15.45
C LEU A 89 -10.47 5.90 16.86
#